data_AF-A0A0G1KCP0-F1
#
_entry.id   AF-A0A0G1KCP0-F1
#
_cell.length_a   1.000
_cell.length_b   1.000
_cell.length_c   1.000
_cell.angle_alpha   90.00
_cell.angle_beta   90.00
_cell.angle_gamma   90.00
#
_symmetry.space_group_name_H-M   'P 1'
#
loop_
_entity.id
_entity.type
_entity.pdbx_description
1 polymer ?
#
loop_
_entity_poly.entity_id
_entity_poly.type
_entity_poly.pdbx_seq_one_letter_code
_entity_poly.pdbx_strand_id
1 'polypeptide(L)'
;LTQPITNLTATSGTARFKYTPRHSFATADLFGVTSPVIATFYGDSDDYLKLYRLDDSTLRLAGSFAGTSVNADYASPTLNAGTTYTFEIAYTNGGNLILRVDGTQQASASGVVSFSTTPTTAYFGSDNSGANQYDATYAAADSPVTVSALSASEKIYGGGYKTTTTALSNAGLYQDISTTGGADYVVRAVAHSDGVCSPRAILYDQTGGAEIGHLDGTTAST
;
A
#
# COMPACT_ATOMS: atom_id res chain seq x y z
N LEU A 1 17.01 1.41 7.81
CA LEU A 1 16.30 2.71 7.97
C LEU A 1 15.29 2.57 9.08
N THR A 2 15.24 3.48 10.05
CA THR A 2 14.29 3.40 11.18
C THR A 2 13.29 4.55 11.09
N GLN A 3 12.00 4.25 11.29
CA GLN A 3 10.93 5.25 11.28
C GLN A 3 9.93 5.00 12.40
N PRO A 4 9.45 6.05 13.10
CA PRO A 4 8.31 5.92 14.01
C PRO A 4 7.03 5.63 13.21
N ILE A 5 6.14 4.84 13.79
CA ILE A 5 4.82 4.53 13.21
C ILE A 5 3.73 4.75 14.26
N THR A 6 2.57 5.26 13.83
CA THR A 6 1.45 5.63 14.72
C THR A 6 0.11 5.05 14.29
N ASN A 7 0.10 4.30 13.19
CA ASN A 7 -1.08 3.75 12.53
C ASN A 7 -1.42 2.31 12.95
N LEU A 8 -0.68 1.75 13.92
CA LEU A 8 -0.94 0.44 14.50
C LEU A 8 -1.57 0.59 15.89
N THR A 9 -2.50 -0.31 16.22
CA THR A 9 -3.12 -0.40 17.55
C THR A 9 -2.91 -1.80 18.13
N ALA A 10 -3.22 -2.01 19.41
CA ALA A 10 -3.09 -3.34 20.01
C ALA A 10 -3.93 -4.42 19.29
N THR A 11 -5.10 -4.05 18.75
CA THR A 11 -6.08 -4.99 18.20
C THR A 11 -6.10 -5.09 16.68
N SER A 12 -5.61 -4.07 15.97
CA SER A 12 -5.58 -4.07 14.51
C SER A 12 -4.65 -3.00 13.98
N GLY A 13 -4.23 -3.15 12.73
CA GLY A 13 -3.44 -2.13 12.05
C GLY A 13 -3.05 -2.56 10.66
N THR A 14 -2.72 -1.56 9.85
CA THR A 14 -2.25 -1.75 8.48
C THR A 14 -1.01 -0.89 8.26
N ALA A 15 0.09 -1.50 7.85
CA ALA A 15 1.30 -0.82 7.43
C ALA A 15 1.51 -0.99 5.92
N ARG A 16 1.85 0.09 5.22
CA ARG A 16 2.11 0.08 3.77
C ARG A 16 3.40 0.80 3.45
N PHE A 17 4.19 0.24 2.55
CA PHE A 17 5.44 0.83 2.08
C PHE A 17 5.80 0.34 0.69
N LYS A 18 6.61 1.13 -0.03
CA LYS A 18 7.23 0.73 -1.29
C LYS A 18 8.60 0.14 -1.05
N TYR A 19 8.89 -0.92 -1.79
CA TYR A 19 10.13 -1.69 -1.68
C TYR A 19 10.68 -1.99 -3.07
N THR A 20 11.96 -1.69 -3.27
CA THR A 20 12.67 -2.01 -4.52
C THR A 20 13.93 -2.77 -4.15
N PRO A 21 13.96 -4.11 -4.32
CA PRO A 21 15.15 -4.89 -4.00
C PRO A 21 16.26 -4.58 -5.00
N ARG A 22 17.52 -4.57 -4.55
CA ARG A 22 18.68 -4.54 -5.46
C ARG A 22 19.05 -5.94 -5.99
N HIS A 23 18.50 -6.98 -5.37
CA HIS A 23 18.73 -8.38 -5.74
C HIS A 23 17.42 -9.15 -5.78
N SER A 24 17.25 -10.00 -6.80
CA SER A 24 16.06 -10.83 -6.92
C SER A 24 15.93 -11.78 -5.74
N PHE A 25 14.70 -12.12 -5.37
CA PHE A 25 14.39 -12.91 -4.17
C PHE A 25 15.21 -14.21 -4.05
N ALA A 26 15.35 -14.93 -5.16
CA ALA A 26 16.08 -16.20 -5.22
C ALA A 26 17.56 -16.08 -4.83
N THR A 27 18.16 -14.89 -4.96
CA THR A 27 19.59 -14.64 -4.74
C THR A 27 19.89 -13.63 -3.63
N ALA A 28 18.87 -13.26 -2.85
CA ALA A 28 18.98 -12.21 -1.83
C ALA A 28 19.90 -12.57 -0.65
N ASP A 29 20.14 -13.85 -0.41
CA ASP A 29 20.97 -14.40 0.67
C ASP A 29 22.43 -14.61 0.28
N LEU A 30 22.78 -14.50 -1.00
CA LEU A 30 24.14 -14.70 -1.51
C LEU A 30 25.16 -13.71 -0.93
N PHE A 31 24.70 -12.70 -0.17
CA PHE A 31 25.51 -11.71 0.53
C PHE A 31 25.79 -12.07 1.99
N GLY A 32 25.69 -13.36 2.36
CA GLY A 32 26.14 -13.87 3.66
C GLY A 32 25.14 -13.68 4.80
N VAL A 33 23.86 -13.44 4.48
CA VAL A 33 22.75 -13.33 5.42
C VAL A 33 21.70 -14.38 5.08
N THR A 34 21.48 -15.34 5.98
CA THR A 34 20.61 -16.50 5.73
C THR A 34 19.14 -16.12 5.66
N SER A 35 18.72 -15.09 6.39
CA SER A 35 17.31 -14.67 6.47
C SER A 35 17.18 -13.15 6.38
N PRO A 36 17.46 -12.55 5.21
CA PRO A 36 17.43 -11.11 5.06
C PRO A 36 16.02 -10.55 5.29
N VAL A 37 15.96 -9.46 6.05
CA VAL A 37 14.72 -8.84 6.56
C VAL A 37 14.32 -7.65 5.69
N ILE A 38 13.11 -7.68 5.16
CA ILE A 38 12.53 -6.56 4.41
C ILE A 38 12.03 -5.48 5.36
N ALA A 39 11.27 -5.87 6.39
CA ALA A 39 10.76 -4.93 7.38
C ALA A 39 10.50 -5.60 8.73
N THR A 40 10.80 -4.90 9.82
CA THR A 40 10.38 -5.27 11.18
C THR A 40 9.59 -4.12 11.79
N PHE A 41 8.40 -4.39 12.33
CA PHE A 41 7.64 -3.47 13.18
C PHE A 41 7.73 -3.98 14.60
N TYR A 42 8.35 -3.21 15.48
CA TYR A 42 8.78 -3.70 16.80
C TYR A 42 8.09 -2.93 17.93
N GLY A 43 7.50 -3.67 18.86
CA GLY A 43 7.11 -3.19 20.19
C GLY A 43 8.14 -3.70 21.21
N ASP A 44 8.22 -5.03 21.35
CA ASP A 44 9.22 -5.73 22.15
C ASP A 44 9.50 -7.15 21.61
N SER A 45 10.15 -8.01 22.39
CA SER A 45 10.49 -9.39 21.96
C SER A 45 9.29 -10.30 21.77
N ASP A 46 8.17 -10.01 22.44
CA ASP A 46 6.94 -10.78 22.39
C ASP A 46 5.88 -10.11 21.50
N ASP A 47 6.10 -8.85 21.11
CA ASP A 47 5.22 -8.04 20.27
C ASP A 47 5.94 -7.44 19.05
N TYR A 48 5.83 -8.12 17.91
CA TYR A 48 6.40 -7.62 16.64
C TYR A 48 5.70 -8.19 15.40
N LEU A 49 5.92 -7.52 14.27
CA LEU A 49 5.68 -8.04 12.92
C LEU A 49 7.01 -8.05 12.16
N LYS A 50 7.31 -9.11 11.41
CA LYS A 50 8.56 -9.25 10.67
C LYS A 50 8.31 -9.89 9.31
N LEU A 51 8.66 -9.17 8.25
CA LEU A 51 8.64 -9.66 6.88
C LEU A 51 10.07 -9.97 6.45
N TYR A 52 10.36 -11.23 6.16
CA TYR A 52 11.72 -11.68 5.84
C TYR A 52 11.72 -12.89 4.91
N ARG A 53 12.82 -13.04 4.18
CA ARG A 53 13.08 -14.26 3.39
C ARG A 53 13.41 -15.39 4.36
N LEU A 54 12.54 -16.40 4.42
CA LEU A 54 12.77 -17.58 5.25
C LEU A 54 13.76 -18.52 4.56
N ASP A 55 13.53 -18.77 3.28
CA ASP A 55 14.32 -19.62 2.39
C ASP A 55 14.17 -19.12 0.94
N ASP A 56 14.72 -19.86 -0.04
CA ASP A 56 14.70 -19.51 -1.46
C ASP A 56 13.32 -19.53 -2.10
N SER A 57 12.34 -20.13 -1.43
CA SER A 57 10.98 -20.33 -1.92
C SER A 57 9.92 -19.67 -1.05
N THR A 58 10.28 -19.11 0.10
CA THR A 58 9.30 -18.63 1.09
C THR A 58 9.64 -17.24 1.61
N LEU A 59 8.75 -16.28 1.33
CA LEU A 59 8.71 -15.00 2.03
C LEU A 59 7.72 -15.10 3.19
N ARG A 60 8.20 -14.97 4.42
CA ARG A 60 7.40 -15.10 5.63
C ARG A 60 7.06 -13.74 6.22
N LEU A 61 5.78 -13.53 6.48
CA LEU A 61 5.30 -12.52 7.42
C LEU A 61 5.03 -13.22 8.77
N ALA A 62 5.93 -13.02 9.71
CA ALA A 62 5.79 -13.48 11.09
C ALA A 62 5.19 -12.39 11.96
N GLY A 63 4.24 -12.74 12.82
CA GLY A 63 3.74 -11.91 13.90
C GLY A 63 3.91 -12.64 15.23
N SER A 64 4.41 -11.92 16.24
CA SER A 64 4.35 -12.35 17.64
C SER A 64 3.42 -11.38 18.36
N PHE A 65 2.31 -11.88 18.91
CA PHE A 65 1.29 -11.10 19.59
C PHE A 65 1.20 -11.57 21.04
N ALA A 66 1.76 -10.81 21.99
CA ALA A 66 1.92 -11.23 23.38
C ALA A 66 2.54 -12.65 23.49
N GLY A 67 3.57 -12.92 22.68
CA GLY A 67 4.26 -14.22 22.59
C GLY A 67 3.54 -15.28 21.74
N THR A 68 2.31 -15.03 21.28
CA THR A 68 1.60 -15.93 20.36
C THR A 68 2.12 -15.74 18.94
N SER A 69 2.75 -16.79 18.38
CA SER A 69 3.30 -16.77 17.03
C SER A 69 2.25 -17.08 15.96
N VAL A 70 2.18 -16.24 14.94
CA VAL A 70 1.34 -16.41 13.75
C VAL A 70 2.19 -16.15 12.50
N ASN A 71 2.24 -17.10 11.56
CA ASN A 71 3.08 -16.98 10.36
C ASN A 71 2.23 -17.11 9.09
N ALA A 72 2.29 -16.10 8.22
CA ALA A 72 1.70 -16.11 6.89
C ALA A 72 2.83 -16.24 5.85
N ASP A 73 2.83 -17.36 5.11
CA ASP A 73 3.89 -17.71 4.17
C ASP A 73 3.46 -17.48 2.72
N TYR A 74 4.19 -16.61 2.02
CA TYR A 74 4.05 -16.43 0.58
C TYR A 74 5.04 -17.37 -0.13
N ALA A 75 4.50 -18.44 -0.71
CA ALA A 75 5.24 -19.42 -1.48
C ALA A 75 5.60 -18.93 -2.89
N SER A 76 6.82 -19.24 -3.32
CA SER A 76 7.42 -18.89 -4.61
C SER A 76 7.28 -17.41 -4.99
N PRO A 77 7.68 -16.47 -4.12
CA PRO A 77 7.53 -15.05 -4.39
C PRO A 77 8.43 -14.60 -5.55
N THR A 78 7.89 -13.80 -6.46
CA THR A 78 8.65 -13.23 -7.57
C THR A 78 8.94 -11.76 -7.30
N LEU A 79 10.04 -11.49 -6.59
CA LEU A 79 10.54 -10.13 -6.36
C LEU A 79 11.82 -9.92 -7.16
N ASN A 80 11.73 -9.21 -8.27
CA ASN A 80 12.82 -8.97 -9.20
C ASN A 80 13.64 -7.74 -8.81
N ALA A 81 14.96 -7.83 -8.95
CA ALA A 81 15.84 -6.68 -8.76
C ALA A 81 15.40 -5.47 -9.59
N GLY A 82 15.36 -4.28 -8.97
CA GLY A 82 14.99 -3.03 -9.62
C GLY A 82 13.49 -2.80 -9.80
N THR A 83 12.64 -3.80 -9.60
CA THR A 83 11.18 -3.64 -9.64
C THR A 83 10.67 -3.10 -8.32
N THR A 84 9.82 -2.06 -8.36
CA THR A 84 9.20 -1.51 -7.15
C THR A 84 7.89 -2.22 -6.87
N TYR A 85 7.73 -2.72 -5.65
CA TYR A 85 6.55 -3.39 -5.14
C TYR A 85 5.91 -2.57 -4.02
N THR A 86 4.59 -2.59 -3.92
CA THR A 86 3.85 -2.06 -2.79
C THR A 86 3.50 -3.19 -1.83
N PHE A 87 4.11 -3.18 -0.65
CA PHE A 87 3.76 -4.10 0.42
C PHE A 87 2.68 -3.51 1.31
N GLU A 88 1.73 -4.37 1.69
CA GLU A 88 0.78 -4.11 2.76
C GLU A 88 0.81 -5.27 3.75
N ILE A 89 0.98 -4.93 5.02
CA ILE A 89 0.88 -5.84 6.16
C ILE A 89 -0.33 -5.41 6.97
N ALA A 90 -1.25 -6.33 7.22
CA ALA A 90 -2.43 -6.08 8.04
C ALA A 90 -2.63 -7.18 9.08
N TYR A 91 -3.18 -6.82 10.23
CA TYR A 91 -3.60 -7.78 11.25
C TYR A 91 -4.89 -7.34 11.92
N THR A 92 -5.63 -8.30 12.47
CA THR A 92 -6.84 -8.06 13.26
C THR A 92 -6.98 -9.13 14.34
N ASN A 93 -7.12 -8.71 15.59
CA ASN A 93 -7.38 -9.58 16.75
C ASN A 93 -8.63 -10.43 16.52
N GLY A 94 -8.54 -11.73 16.80
CA GLY A 94 -9.56 -12.72 16.51
C GLY A 94 -9.68 -13.07 15.02
N GLY A 95 -8.82 -12.50 14.17
CA GLY A 95 -8.83 -12.66 12.72
C GLY A 95 -7.47 -13.12 12.19
N ASN A 96 -7.03 -12.47 11.13
CA ASN A 96 -5.89 -12.89 10.32
C ASN A 96 -4.73 -11.89 10.36
N LEU A 97 -3.53 -12.43 10.21
CA LEU A 97 -2.32 -11.74 9.75
C LEU A 97 -2.25 -11.90 8.23
N ILE A 98 -2.11 -10.79 7.50
CA ILE A 98 -2.23 -10.76 6.04
C ILE A 98 -1.04 -10.02 5.42
N LEU A 99 -0.49 -10.60 4.35
CA LEU A 99 0.47 -9.96 3.45
C LEU A 99 -0.17 -9.73 2.09
N ARG A 100 -0.15 -8.49 1.60
CA ARG A 100 -0.45 -8.15 0.21
C ARG A 100 0.76 -7.57 -0.50
N VAL A 101 0.88 -7.90 -1.77
CA VAL A 101 1.86 -7.33 -2.69
C VAL A 101 1.09 -6.79 -3.88
N ASP A 102 1.26 -5.50 -4.16
CA ASP A 102 0.56 -4.76 -5.21
C ASP A 102 -0.97 -4.93 -5.14
N GLY A 103 -1.50 -4.87 -3.91
CA GLY A 103 -2.93 -5.00 -3.62
C GLY A 103 -3.46 -6.44 -3.64
N THR A 104 -2.68 -7.41 -4.12
CA THR A 104 -3.07 -8.83 -4.14
C THR A 104 -2.67 -9.51 -2.84
N GLN A 105 -3.61 -10.18 -2.17
CA GLN A 105 -3.30 -10.99 -0.99
C GLN A 105 -2.46 -12.22 -1.39
N GLN A 106 -1.21 -12.24 -0.94
CA GLN A 106 -0.26 -13.31 -1.23
C GLN A 106 -0.20 -14.35 -0.10
N ALA A 107 -0.43 -13.93 1.15
CA ALA A 107 -0.41 -14.83 2.30
C ALA A 107 -1.39 -14.37 3.39
N SER A 108 -1.93 -15.33 4.15
CA SER A 108 -2.78 -15.08 5.31
C SER A 108 -2.67 -16.22 6.31
N ALA A 109 -2.74 -15.90 7.61
CA ALA A 109 -2.82 -16.88 8.69
C ALA A 109 -3.74 -16.39 9.81
N SER A 110 -4.58 -17.27 10.34
CA SER A 110 -5.48 -16.98 11.46
C SER A 110 -4.79 -17.17 12.81
N GLY A 111 -5.47 -16.77 13.89
CA GLY A 111 -4.98 -16.94 15.26
C GLY A 111 -4.31 -15.70 15.85
N VAL A 112 -4.50 -14.55 15.22
CA VAL A 112 -4.02 -13.27 15.74
C VAL A 112 -4.75 -12.92 17.04
N VAL A 113 -3.98 -12.60 18.07
CA VAL A 113 -4.46 -12.01 19.33
C VAL A 113 -3.99 -10.55 19.42
N SER A 114 -4.32 -9.84 20.50
CA SER A 114 -3.84 -8.47 20.69
C SER A 114 -2.35 -8.44 21.05
N PHE A 115 -1.64 -7.40 20.61
CA PHE A 115 -0.32 -7.08 21.18
C PHE A 115 -0.44 -6.64 22.65
N SER A 116 0.52 -7.01 23.49
CA SER A 116 0.69 -6.39 24.82
C SER A 116 1.37 -5.02 24.73
N THR A 117 2.35 -4.89 23.85
CA THR A 117 3.06 -3.67 23.49
C THR A 117 2.84 -3.39 22.02
N THR A 118 2.05 -2.37 21.68
CA THR A 118 1.81 -2.02 20.27
C THR A 118 3.12 -1.61 19.60
N PRO A 119 3.49 -2.18 18.44
CA PRO A 119 4.68 -1.75 17.72
C PRO A 119 4.64 -0.26 17.32
N THR A 120 5.67 0.49 17.70
CA THR A 120 5.78 1.94 17.43
C THR A 120 6.96 2.29 16.52
N THR A 121 7.78 1.32 16.15
CA THR A 121 8.98 1.56 15.35
C THR A 121 9.09 0.55 14.21
N ALA A 122 9.27 1.07 13.00
CA ALA A 122 9.59 0.29 11.81
C ALA A 122 11.10 0.32 11.53
N TYR A 123 11.67 -0.84 11.25
CA TYR A 123 13.04 -1.06 10.79
C TYR A 123 12.96 -1.64 9.38
N PHE A 124 13.26 -0.80 8.38
CA PHE A 124 13.29 -1.20 6.98
C PHE A 124 14.68 -1.70 6.59
N GLY A 125 14.72 -2.89 6.01
CA GLY A 125 15.93 -3.56 5.55
C GLY A 125 16.77 -4.20 6.66
N SER A 126 16.23 -4.38 7.87
CA SER A 126 16.93 -5.04 8.98
C SER A 126 15.96 -5.53 10.06
N ASP A 127 16.46 -6.33 10.99
CA ASP A 127 15.80 -6.50 12.28
C ASP A 127 15.96 -5.26 13.19
N ASN A 128 15.38 -5.33 14.39
CA ASN A 128 15.41 -4.27 15.40
C ASN A 128 16.82 -4.02 16.00
N SER A 129 17.77 -4.92 15.76
CA SER A 129 19.19 -4.76 16.14
C SER A 129 20.06 -4.20 15.01
N GLY A 130 19.51 -4.07 13.80
CA GLY A 130 20.24 -3.65 12.60
C GLY A 130 20.94 -4.79 11.84
N ALA A 131 20.71 -6.04 12.24
CA ALA A 131 21.25 -7.23 11.59
C ALA A 131 20.29 -7.78 10.51
N ASN A 132 20.71 -8.88 9.86
CA ASN A 132 19.95 -9.56 8.81
C ASN A 132 19.50 -8.64 7.68
N GLN A 133 20.45 -7.87 7.15
CA GLN A 133 20.13 -6.79 6.23
C GLN A 133 19.61 -7.30 4.89
N TYR A 134 18.59 -6.64 4.36
CA TYR A 134 18.16 -6.80 2.96
C TYR A 134 18.51 -5.54 2.19
N ASP A 135 19.37 -5.68 1.19
CA ASP A 135 19.76 -4.57 0.32
C ASP A 135 18.62 -4.15 -0.63
N ALA A 136 18.05 -2.99 -0.36
CA ALA A 136 16.91 -2.43 -1.08
C ALA A 136 16.80 -0.91 -0.89
N THR A 137 15.92 -0.28 -1.67
CA THR A 137 15.41 1.06 -1.38
C THR A 137 13.98 1.01 -0.88
N TYR A 138 13.64 1.95 -0.01
CA TYR A 138 12.33 2.05 0.63
C TYR A 138 11.75 3.43 0.38
N ALA A 139 10.45 3.49 0.12
CA ALA A 139 9.71 4.74 0.02
C ALA A 139 8.35 4.61 0.72
N ALA A 140 7.73 5.74 1.04
CA ALA A 140 6.37 5.74 1.56
C ALA A 140 5.42 5.09 0.54
N ALA A 141 4.44 4.33 1.04
CA ALA A 141 3.33 3.93 0.20
C ALA A 141 2.50 5.13 -0.19
N ASP A 142 1.74 4.95 -1.26
CA ASP A 142 0.82 5.97 -1.72
C ASP A 142 -0.29 6.20 -0.69
N SER A 143 -0.54 7.46 -0.38
CA SER A 143 -1.58 7.87 0.55
C SER A 143 -2.93 7.45 -0.01
N PRO A 144 -3.85 6.93 0.83
CA PRO A 144 -5.19 6.65 0.37
C PRO A 144 -5.82 7.95 -0.13
N VAL A 145 -6.70 7.82 -1.13
CA VAL A 145 -7.47 8.94 -1.65
C VAL A 145 -8.33 9.48 -0.51
N THR A 146 -8.05 10.70 -0.04
CA THR A 146 -8.84 11.36 1.00
C THR A 146 -9.81 12.33 0.34
N VAL A 147 -11.08 12.28 0.73
CA VAL A 147 -12.12 13.22 0.29
C VAL A 147 -12.47 14.12 1.47
N SER A 148 -12.44 15.43 1.25
CA SER A 148 -12.80 16.45 2.25
C SER A 148 -13.68 17.52 1.61
N ALA A 149 -14.44 18.27 2.41
CA ALA A 149 -15.17 19.42 1.87
C ALA A 149 -14.17 20.53 1.49
N LEU A 150 -14.44 21.25 0.39
CA LEU A 150 -13.65 22.43 0.04
C LEU A 150 -13.75 23.50 1.13
N SER A 151 -12.62 24.15 1.43
CA SER A 151 -12.63 25.36 2.25
C SER A 151 -13.42 26.48 1.56
N ALA A 152 -13.85 27.50 2.32
CA ALA A 152 -14.64 28.60 1.76
C ALA A 152 -13.94 29.33 0.60
N SER A 153 -12.61 29.42 0.61
CA SER A 153 -11.79 30.06 -0.42
C SER A 153 -11.56 29.20 -1.67
N GLU A 154 -11.76 27.88 -1.59
CA GLU A 154 -11.58 26.96 -2.74
C GLU A 154 -12.90 26.71 -3.50
N LYS A 155 -14.03 27.15 -2.93
CA LYS A 155 -15.36 26.95 -3.51
C LYS A 155 -15.59 27.86 -4.72
N ILE A 156 -15.86 27.26 -5.88
CA ILE A 156 -16.31 27.98 -7.08
C ILE A 156 -17.83 28.26 -7.02
N TYR A 157 -18.59 27.42 -6.31
CA TYR A 157 -20.04 27.56 -6.08
C TYR A 157 -20.41 27.20 -4.62
N GLY A 158 -21.70 27.07 -4.29
CA GLY A 158 -22.18 26.83 -2.91
C GLY A 158 -21.66 25.56 -2.22
N GLY A 159 -20.94 24.67 -2.91
CA GLY A 159 -20.34 23.47 -2.34
C GLY A 159 -19.27 22.85 -3.23
N GLY A 160 -18.67 21.77 -2.74
CA GLY A 160 -17.72 20.94 -3.47
C GLY A 160 -16.81 20.15 -2.53
N TYR A 161 -16.16 19.13 -3.08
CA TYR A 161 -15.23 18.26 -2.37
C TYR A 161 -13.85 18.35 -2.99
N LYS A 162 -12.82 18.24 -2.16
CA LYS A 162 -11.43 18.11 -2.55
C LYS A 162 -10.98 16.69 -2.31
N THR A 163 -10.23 16.19 -3.27
CA THR A 163 -9.58 14.90 -3.15
C THR A 163 -8.07 15.09 -3.16
N THR A 164 -7.36 14.46 -2.21
CA THR A 164 -5.89 14.42 -2.24
C THR A 164 -5.38 12.99 -2.18
N THR A 165 -4.34 12.71 -2.95
CA THR A 165 -3.71 11.40 -3.06
C THR A 165 -2.24 11.60 -3.43
N THR A 166 -1.37 10.75 -2.89
CA THR A 166 0.03 10.69 -3.35
C THR A 166 0.27 9.49 -4.27
N ALA A 167 -0.81 8.81 -4.69
CA ALA A 167 -0.73 7.71 -5.64
C ALA A 167 -0.26 8.19 -7.01
N LEU A 168 0.85 7.61 -7.48
CA LEU A 168 1.47 7.96 -8.76
C LEU A 168 0.80 7.27 -9.96
N SER A 169 -0.10 6.31 -9.72
CA SER A 169 -0.84 5.56 -10.75
C SER A 169 -2.33 5.43 -10.40
N ASN A 170 -3.21 5.64 -11.38
CA ASN A 170 -4.67 5.47 -11.30
C ASN A 170 -5.37 6.22 -10.14
N ALA A 171 -4.84 7.38 -9.75
CA ALA A 171 -5.36 8.18 -8.66
C ALA A 171 -6.55 9.10 -9.05
N GLY A 172 -7.31 8.69 -10.08
CA GLY A 172 -8.47 9.43 -10.59
C GLY A 172 -9.65 9.42 -9.63
N LEU A 173 -10.59 10.34 -9.85
CA LEU A 173 -11.93 10.27 -9.25
C LEU A 173 -12.83 9.46 -10.17
N TYR A 174 -13.52 8.47 -9.60
CA TYR A 174 -14.41 7.58 -10.32
C TYR A 174 -15.81 7.65 -9.74
N GLN A 175 -16.81 7.71 -10.61
CA GLN A 175 -18.22 7.61 -10.24
C GLN A 175 -18.95 6.78 -11.30
N ASP A 176 -19.57 5.71 -10.84
CA ASP A 176 -20.41 4.87 -11.69
C ASP A 176 -21.82 5.45 -11.76
N ILE A 177 -22.38 5.50 -12.96
CA ILE A 177 -23.73 5.98 -13.21
C ILE A 177 -24.48 4.90 -13.98
N SER A 178 -25.59 4.41 -13.44
CA SER A 178 -26.45 3.49 -14.16
C SER A 178 -27.15 4.20 -15.32
N THR A 179 -27.09 3.61 -16.51
CA THR A 179 -27.74 4.11 -17.72
C THR A 179 -28.81 3.15 -18.20
N THR A 180 -29.73 3.65 -19.04
CA THR A 180 -30.78 2.88 -19.71
C THR A 180 -30.52 2.94 -21.22
N GLY A 181 -30.55 1.78 -21.88
CA GLY A 181 -30.30 1.69 -23.31
C GLY A 181 -31.27 2.57 -24.12
N GLY A 182 -30.73 3.36 -25.05
CA GLY A 182 -31.49 4.27 -25.91
C GLY A 182 -31.81 5.64 -25.30
N ALA A 183 -31.37 5.94 -24.08
CA ALA A 183 -31.47 7.26 -23.49
C ALA A 183 -30.26 8.15 -23.81
N ASP A 184 -30.48 9.46 -23.84
CA ASP A 184 -29.43 10.46 -24.01
C ASP A 184 -28.93 10.96 -22.65
N TYR A 185 -27.61 11.06 -22.50
CA TYR A 185 -26.96 11.52 -21.28
C TYR A 185 -26.02 12.70 -21.57
N VAL A 186 -26.02 13.68 -20.67
CA VAL A 186 -25.04 14.78 -20.70
C VAL A 186 -24.13 14.63 -19.48
N VAL A 187 -22.86 14.36 -19.73
CA VAL A 187 -21.81 14.36 -18.71
C VAL A 187 -21.08 15.69 -18.76
N ARG A 188 -20.97 16.37 -17.63
CA ARG A 188 -20.12 17.56 -17.47
C ARG A 188 -19.04 17.23 -16.47
N ALA A 189 -17.81 17.12 -16.98
CA ALA A 189 -16.62 17.02 -16.16
C ALA A 189 -15.86 18.35 -16.26
N VAL A 190 -15.45 18.89 -15.12
CA VAL A 190 -14.60 20.08 -15.05
C VAL A 190 -13.37 19.69 -14.26
N ALA A 191 -12.21 19.86 -14.87
CA ALA A 191 -10.92 19.62 -14.24
C ALA A 191 -10.00 20.78 -14.58
N HIS A 192 -9.40 21.36 -13.54
CA HIS A 192 -8.48 22.50 -13.67
C HIS A 192 -7.06 22.04 -13.41
N SER A 193 -6.11 22.59 -14.17
CA SER A 193 -4.70 22.47 -13.86
C SER A 193 -4.28 23.50 -12.80
N ASP A 194 -3.38 23.10 -11.92
CA ASP A 194 -2.66 24.00 -11.01
C ASP A 194 -1.37 24.57 -11.63
N GLY A 195 -1.17 24.38 -12.94
CA GLY A 195 0.06 24.76 -13.65
C GLY A 195 1.07 23.62 -13.79
N VAL A 196 0.87 22.50 -13.08
CA VAL A 196 1.81 21.36 -13.04
C VAL A 196 1.15 20.08 -13.53
N CYS A 197 -0.12 19.85 -13.22
CA CYS A 197 -0.84 18.66 -13.68
C CYS A 197 -1.53 18.87 -15.04
N SER A 198 -1.54 17.84 -15.90
CA SER A 198 -2.40 17.80 -17.09
C SER A 198 -3.64 16.95 -16.76
N PRO A 199 -4.80 17.56 -16.51
CA PRO A 199 -5.98 16.79 -16.11
C PRO A 199 -6.52 15.97 -17.29
N ARG A 200 -7.13 14.81 -17.00
CA ARG A 200 -7.87 14.01 -17.98
C ARG A 200 -9.23 13.64 -17.41
N ALA A 201 -10.29 13.86 -18.18
CA ALA A 201 -11.62 13.32 -17.91
C ALA A 201 -11.88 12.16 -18.86
N ILE A 202 -12.27 10.99 -18.34
CA ILE A 202 -12.54 9.78 -19.14
C ILE A 202 -13.98 9.33 -18.87
N LEU A 203 -14.69 8.94 -19.91
CA LEU A 203 -15.94 8.20 -19.83
C LEU A 203 -15.68 6.74 -20.23
N TYR A 204 -16.07 5.82 -19.37
CA TYR A 204 -15.81 4.40 -19.53
C TYR A 204 -17.11 3.61 -19.45
N ASP A 205 -17.28 2.63 -20.34
CA ASP A 205 -18.30 1.59 -20.17
C ASP A 205 -17.79 0.60 -19.13
N GLN A 206 -18.43 0.58 -17.97
CA GLN A 206 -18.06 -0.29 -16.88
C GLN A 206 -18.38 -1.76 -17.13
N THR A 207 -19.41 -2.07 -17.93
CA THR A 207 -19.83 -3.45 -18.18
C THR A 207 -18.94 -4.09 -19.24
N GLY A 208 -18.69 -3.38 -20.35
CA GLY A 208 -17.82 -3.83 -21.43
C GLY A 208 -16.34 -3.58 -21.21
N GLY A 209 -15.98 -2.77 -20.22
CA GLY A 209 -14.59 -2.38 -19.94
C GLY A 209 -13.96 -1.57 -21.08
N ALA A 210 -14.77 -0.86 -21.87
CA ALA A 210 -14.32 -0.10 -23.02
C ALA A 210 -14.33 1.40 -22.74
N GLU A 211 -13.30 2.11 -23.17
CA GLU A 211 -13.31 3.57 -23.16
C GLU A 211 -14.32 4.08 -24.19
N ILE A 212 -15.24 4.94 -23.75
CA ILE A 212 -16.18 5.63 -24.64
C ILE A 212 -15.52 6.89 -25.21
N GLY A 213 -14.75 7.60 -24.39
CA GLY A 213 -13.90 8.70 -24.84
C GLY A 213 -13.28 9.46 -23.67
N HIS A 214 -12.39 10.40 -23.98
CA HIS A 214 -11.74 11.26 -22.99
C HIS A 214 -11.53 12.68 -23.49
N LEU A 215 -11.24 13.58 -22.54
CA LEU A 215 -10.77 14.93 -22.78
C LEU A 215 -9.48 15.13 -22.00
N ASP A 216 -8.41 15.47 -22.73
CA ASP A 216 -7.13 15.85 -22.18
C ASP A 216 -7.05 17.37 -22.02
N GLY A 217 -6.83 17.81 -20.78
CA GLY A 217 -6.43 19.16 -20.47
C GLY A 217 -4.92 19.34 -20.62
N THR A 218 -4.50 20.60 -20.59
CA THR A 218 -3.09 20.99 -20.57
C THR A 218 -2.72 21.52 -19.19
N THR A 219 -1.42 21.67 -18.94
CA THR A 219 -0.92 22.39 -17.74
C THR A 219 -1.33 23.86 -17.69
N ALA A 220 -1.86 24.42 -18.79
CA ALA A 220 -2.35 25.78 -18.89
C ALA A 220 -3.89 25.87 -19.02
N SER A 221 -4.60 24.74 -18.93
CA SER A 221 -6.06 24.72 -19.06
C SER A 221 -6.71 25.27 -17.78
N THR A 222 -7.20 26.49 -17.89
CA THR A 222 -8.04 27.19 -16.90
C THR A 222 -9.51 27.01 -17.20
#